data_AF-A1RYI9-F1
#
_entry.id   AF-A1RYI9-F1
#
_cell.length_a   1.000
_cell.length_b   1.000
_cell.length_c   1.000
_cell.angle_alpha   90.00
_cell.angle_beta   90.00
_cell.angle_gamma   90.00
#
_symmetry.space_group_name_H-M   'P 1'
#
loop_
_entity.id
_entity.type
_entity.pdbx_description
1 polymer ?
#
loop_
_entity_poly.entity_id
_entity_poly.type
_entity_poly.pdbx_seq_one_letter_code
_entity_poly.pdbx_strand_id
1 'polypeptide(L)'
;MNAKVVLVALLSVLAIALYWSPYPLIVGGYVLGGYPWLAPDGQPRSTMIALGVIFSVAFLSATAAMYVLAKKNEELGEEPATPVEQPRGAPSVTQEEEW
;
A
#
# COMPACT_ATOMS: atom_id res chain seq x y z
N MET A 1 10.74 0.88 1.56
CA MET A 1 9.30 1.09 1.31
C MET A 1 8.54 -0.08 1.91
N ASN A 2 7.69 0.18 2.91
CA ASN A 2 7.02 -0.87 3.69
C ASN A 2 6.17 -1.80 2.80
N ALA A 3 6.26 -3.12 3.01
CA ALA A 3 5.53 -4.13 2.21
C ALA A 3 4.00 -3.86 2.16
N LYS A 4 3.45 -3.31 3.26
CA LYS A 4 2.05 -2.87 3.34
C LYS A 4 1.72 -1.76 2.35
N VAL A 5 2.60 -0.78 2.19
CA VAL A 5 2.40 0.34 1.25
C VAL A 5 2.46 -0.16 -0.19
N VAL A 6 3.40 -1.05 -0.50
CA VAL A 6 3.51 -1.69 -1.82
C VAL A 6 2.24 -2.49 -2.14
N LEU A 7 1.73 -3.28 -1.19
CA LEU A 7 0.51 -4.06 -1.37
C LEU A 7 -0.71 -3.16 -1.66
N VAL A 8 -0.90 -2.09 -0.88
CA VAL A 8 -1.99 -1.13 -1.09
C VAL A 8 -1.88 -0.44 -2.44
N ALA A 9 -0.67 -0.05 -2.85
CA ALA A 9 -0.43 0.54 -4.16
C ALA A 9 -0.78 -0.43 -5.30
N LEU A 10 -0.33 -1.69 -5.21
CA LEU A 10 -0.62 -2.71 -6.21
C LEU A 10 -2.12 -3.00 -6.31
N LEU A 11 -2.82 -3.14 -5.18
CA LEU A 11 -4.27 -3.35 -5.16
C LEU A 11 -5.02 -2.15 -5.75
N SER A 12 -4.57 -0.93 -5.45
CA SER A 12 -5.17 0.30 -5.99
C SER A 12 -5.00 0.38 -7.51
N VAL A 13 -3.79 0.12 -8.01
CA VAL A 13 -3.51 0.12 -9.45
C VAL A 13 -4.32 -0.98 -10.14
N LEU A 14 -4.39 -2.18 -9.58
CA LEU A 14 -5.16 -3.29 -10.13
C LEU A 14 -6.65 -2.96 -10.18
N ALA A 15 -7.22 -2.40 -9.11
CA ALA A 15 -8.62 -2.02 -9.05
C ALA A 15 -8.97 -0.95 -10.08
N ILE A 16 -8.14 0.10 -10.19
CA ILE A 16 -8.30 1.16 -11.19
C ILE A 16 -8.19 0.57 -12.61
N ALA A 17 -7.16 -0.24 -12.86
CA ALA A 17 -6.94 -0.86 -14.16
C ALA A 17 -8.12 -1.75 -14.57
N LEU A 18 -8.64 -2.57 -13.65
CA LEU A 18 -9.82 -3.40 -13.91
C LEU A 18 -11.05 -2.54 -14.19
N TYR A 19 -11.30 -1.50 -13.39
CA TYR A 19 -12.45 -0.62 -13.57
C TYR A 19 -12.45 0.03 -14.96
N TRP A 20 -11.30 0.56 -15.38
CA TRP A 20 -11.13 1.26 -16.65
C TRP A 20 -10.78 0.35 -17.83
N SER A 21 -10.54 -0.94 -17.62
CA SER A 21 -10.22 -1.89 -18.69
C SER A 21 -11.40 -2.04 -19.65
N PRO A 22 -11.21 -1.89 -20.98
CA PRO A 22 -12.26 -2.18 -21.96
C PRO A 22 -12.58 -3.67 -22.07
N TYR A 23 -11.73 -4.54 -21.53
CA TYR A 23 -11.92 -5.98 -21.49
C TYR A 23 -12.38 -6.38 -20.09
N PRO A 24 -13.69 -6.58 -19.87
CA PRO A 24 -14.19 -7.09 -18.60
C PRO A 24 -13.74 -8.53 -18.41
N LEU A 25 -13.31 -8.87 -17.20
CA LEU A 25 -13.00 -10.25 -16.82
C LEU A 25 -14.30 -10.92 -16.38
N ILE A 26 -14.69 -11.96 -17.11
CA ILE A 26 -15.86 -12.77 -16.78
C ILE A 26 -15.38 -14.01 -16.03
N VAL A 27 -15.81 -14.16 -14.78
CA VAL A 27 -15.48 -15.32 -13.93
C VAL A 27 -16.79 -15.97 -13.52
N GLY A 28 -17.15 -17.05 -14.23
CA GLY A 28 -18.45 -17.70 -14.06
C GLY A 28 -19.60 -16.76 -14.41
N GLY A 29 -20.43 -16.41 -13.43
CA GLY A 29 -21.54 -15.46 -13.58
C GLY A 29 -21.20 -14.02 -13.18
N TYR A 30 -19.96 -13.72 -12.80
CA TYR A 30 -19.56 -12.40 -12.33
C TYR A 30 -18.77 -11.63 -13.40
N VAL A 31 -19.07 -10.34 -13.52
CA VAL A 31 -18.36 -9.40 -14.39
C VAL A 31 -17.49 -8.48 -13.54
N LEU A 32 -16.18 -8.59 -13.73
CA LEU A 32 -15.17 -7.81 -13.03
C LEU A 32 -14.58 -6.77 -13.98
N GLY A 33 -14.77 -5.50 -13.61
CA GLY A 33 -14.19 -4.39 -14.36
C GLY A 33 -14.97 -4.02 -15.62
N GLY A 34 -14.41 -3.07 -16.36
CA GLY A 34 -14.98 -2.55 -17.60
C GLY A 34 -16.35 -1.90 -17.49
N TYR A 35 -16.73 -1.46 -16.29
CA TYR A 35 -18.05 -0.88 -16.02
C TYR A 35 -18.40 0.32 -16.91
N PRO A 36 -17.49 1.28 -17.21
CA PRO A 36 -17.77 2.36 -18.16
C PRO A 36 -18.03 1.90 -19.59
N TRP A 37 -17.47 0.74 -19.97
CA TRP A 37 -17.53 0.21 -21.32
C TRP A 37 -18.74 -0.69 -21.54
N LEU A 38 -19.20 -1.34 -20.48
CA LEU A 38 -20.43 -2.15 -20.47
C LEU A 38 -21.71 -1.31 -20.35
N ALA A 39 -21.59 -0.07 -19.86
CA ALA A 39 -22.73 0.80 -19.71
C ALA A 39 -23.33 1.22 -21.07
N PRO A 40 -24.67 1.27 -21.20
CA PRO A 40 -25.32 1.81 -22.39
C PRO A 40 -24.88 3.25 -22.69
N ASP A 41 -24.86 3.60 -23.98
CA ASP A 41 -24.52 4.95 -24.41
C ASP A 41 -25.49 6.00 -23.84
N GLY A 42 -24.96 7.20 -23.58
CA GLY A 42 -25.70 8.31 -22.99
C GLY A 42 -25.42 8.49 -21.49
N GLN A 43 -26.47 8.78 -20.73
CA GLN A 43 -26.37 9.12 -19.30
C GLN A 43 -25.76 8.01 -18.43
N PRO A 44 -26.08 6.71 -18.62
CA PRO A 44 -25.52 5.64 -17.77
C PRO A 44 -24.00 5.53 -17.88
N ARG A 45 -23.44 5.62 -19.09
CA ARG A 45 -21.99 5.60 -19.31
C ARG A 45 -21.30 6.79 -18.65
N SER A 46 -21.86 7.99 -18.77
CA SER A 46 -21.31 9.19 -18.11
C SER A 46 -21.26 9.04 -16.58
N THR A 47 -22.32 8.50 -15.98
CA THR A 47 -22.37 8.21 -14.54
C THR A 47 -21.30 7.20 -14.12
N MET A 48 -21.09 6.14 -14.91
CA MET A 48 -20.02 5.16 -14.62
C MET A 48 -18.63 5.79 -14.75
N ILE A 49 -18.39 6.63 -15.75
CA ILE A 49 -17.14 7.38 -15.87
C ILE A 49 -16.92 8.26 -14.63
N ALA A 50 -17.94 8.99 -14.18
CA ALA A 50 -17.86 9.85 -12.99
C ALA A 50 -17.54 9.03 -11.73
N LEU A 51 -18.23 7.90 -11.51
CA LEU A 51 -17.92 6.98 -10.41
C LEU A 51 -16.48 6.45 -10.49
N GLY A 52 -16.04 6.07 -11.69
CA GLY A 52 -14.67 5.62 -11.93
C GLY A 52 -13.62 6.66 -11.52
N VAL A 53 -13.86 7.92 -11.88
CA VAL A 53 -12.97 9.02 -11.48
C VAL A 53 -12.97 9.19 -9.96
N ILE A 54 -14.14 9.22 -9.32
CA ILE A 54 -14.27 9.35 -7.86
C ILE A 54 -13.51 8.23 -7.15
N PHE A 55 -13.71 6.98 -7.56
CA PHE A 55 -13.01 5.84 -6.97
C PHE A 55 -11.50 5.89 -7.23
N SER A 56 -11.07 6.27 -8.43
CA SER A 56 -9.65 6.39 -8.75
C SER A 56 -8.96 7.44 -7.86
N VAL A 57 -9.60 8.60 -7.66
CA VAL A 57 -9.11 9.64 -6.75
C VAL A 57 -9.07 9.11 -5.31
N ALA A 58 -10.09 8.37 -4.87
CA ALA A 58 -10.12 7.76 -3.54
C ALA A 58 -8.97 6.75 -3.33
N PHE A 59 -8.72 5.87 -4.31
CA PHE A 59 -7.63 4.89 -4.24
C PHE A 59 -6.24 5.55 -4.26
N LEU A 60 -6.05 6.57 -5.11
CA LEU A 60 -4.79 7.31 -5.17
C LEU A 60 -4.53 8.10 -3.88
N SER A 61 -5.56 8.77 -3.34
CA SER A 61 -5.45 9.49 -2.07
C SER A 61 -5.19 8.55 -0.89
N ALA A 62 -5.83 7.38 -0.84
CA ALA A 62 -5.54 6.36 0.16
C ALA A 62 -4.09 5.85 0.07
N THR A 63 -3.59 5.60 -1.15
CA THR A 63 -2.19 5.20 -1.38
C THR A 63 -1.22 6.28 -0.93
N ALA A 64 -1.49 7.54 -1.28
CA ALA A 64 -0.68 8.68 -0.85
C ALA A 64 -0.68 8.87 0.67
N ALA A 65 -1.85 8.74 1.31
CA ALA A 65 -1.97 8.83 2.78
C ALA A 65 -1.17 7.72 3.47
N MET A 66 -1.28 6.48 3.00
CA MET A 66 -0.47 5.36 3.50
C MET A 66 1.03 5.61 3.35
N TYR A 67 1.47 6.16 2.21
CA TYR A 67 2.87 6.49 1.98
C TYR A 67 3.36 7.58 2.96
N VAL A 68 2.57 8.65 3.14
CA VAL A 68 2.91 9.73 4.09
C VAL A 68 3.00 9.20 5.52
N LEU A 69 2.03 8.40 5.96
CA LEU A 69 2.04 7.79 7.30
C LEU A 69 3.25 6.86 7.49
N ALA A 70 3.58 6.05 6.48
CA ALA A 70 4.74 5.19 6.50
C ALA A 70 6.05 5.98 6.66
N LYS A 71 6.20 7.09 5.92
CA LYS A 71 7.37 7.97 6.03
C LYS A 71 7.48 8.61 7.40
N LYS A 72 6.37 9.12 7.97
CA LYS A 72 6.37 9.71 9.31
C LYS A 72 6.71 8.68 10.40
N ASN A 73 6.33 7.42 10.23
CA ASN A 73 6.71 6.36 11.15
C ASN A 73 8.21 6.01 11.05
N GLU A 74 8.80 6.04 9.86
CA GLU A 74 10.25 5.87 9.68
C GLU A 74 11.01 7.02 10.38
N GLU A 75 10.57 8.27 10.20
CA GLU A 75 11.15 9.45 10.86
C GLU A 75 11.03 9.43 12.39
N LEU A 76 9.98 8.82 12.94
CA LEU A 76 9.78 8.66 14.39
C LEU A 76 10.49 7.42 14.96
N GLY A 77 10.85 6.45 14.12
CA GLY A 77 11.55 5.21 14.50
C GLY A 77 13.07 5.34 14.48
N GLU A 78 13.61 6.36 13.82
CA GLU A 78 15.01 6.79 13.93
C GLU A 78 15.20 7.65 15.19
N GLU A 79 14.91 7.11 16.37
CA GLU A 79 15.57 7.64 17.57
C GLU A 79 17.06 7.28 17.41
N PRO A 80 17.98 8.27 17.34
CA PRO A 80 19.38 7.95 17.15
C PRO A 80 19.76 7.04 18.29
N ALA A 81 20.31 5.86 17.95
CA ALA A 81 21.01 5.05 18.92
C ALA A 81 22.03 5.97 19.58
N THR A 82 21.68 6.48 20.75
CA THR A 82 22.64 7.14 21.62
C THR A 82 23.77 6.14 21.74
N PRO A 83 25.02 6.52 21.44
CA PRO A 83 26.14 5.63 21.72
C PRO A 83 26.01 5.33 23.20
N VAL A 84 25.55 4.13 23.55
CA VAL A 84 25.51 3.67 24.93
C VAL A 84 26.96 3.66 25.32
N GLU A 85 27.36 4.70 26.06
CA GLU A 85 28.70 4.89 26.57
C GLU A 85 28.98 3.66 27.43
N GLN A 86 29.67 2.70 26.85
CA GLN A 86 30.01 1.43 27.48
C GLN A 86 30.74 1.78 28.77
N PRO A 87 30.24 1.43 29.97
CA PRO A 87 30.94 1.73 31.20
C PRO A 87 32.30 1.03 31.11
N ARG A 88 33.35 1.83 31.04
CA ARG A 88 34.73 1.39 30.93
C ARG A 88 35.14 0.76 32.26
N GLY A 89 34.71 -0.49 32.48
CA GLY A 89 34.96 -1.20 33.75
C GLY A 89 33.94 -2.29 34.04
N ALA A 90 33.90 -3.35 33.23
CA ALA A 90 33.39 -4.63 33.67
C ALA A 90 34.56 -5.64 33.68
N PRO A 91 34.87 -6.29 34.82
CA PRO A 91 35.97 -7.24 34.89
C PRO A 91 35.70 -8.43 33.96
N SER A 92 36.74 -8.87 33.26
CA SER A 92 36.72 -10.08 32.44
C SER A 92 36.36 -11.27 33.32
N VAL A 93 35.17 -11.83 33.13
CA VAL A 93 34.80 -13.13 33.69
C VAL A 93 35.59 -14.19 32.93
N THR A 94 36.63 -14.71 33.57
CA THR A 94 37.37 -15.89 33.12
C THR A 94 36.39 -17.06 33.00
N GLN A 95 36.25 -17.62 31.80
CA GLN A 95 35.65 -18.94 31.64
C GLN A 95 36.58 -19.96 32.30
N GLU A 96 36.16 -20.55 33.42
CA GLU A 96 36.73 -21.81 33.86
C GLU A 96 36.01 -22.93 33.12
N GLU A 97 36.78 -23.62 32.27
CA GLU A 97 36.37 -24.82 31.54
C GLU A 97 36.03 -25.95 32.51
N GLU A 98 34.89 -26.60 32.25
CA GLU A 98 34.52 -27.89 32.82
C GLU A 98 35.57 -28.96 32.48
N TRP A 99 36.11 -29.64 33.50
CA TRP A 99 36.51 -31.06 33.47
C TRP A 99 36.32 -31.69 34.85
#